data_AF-A0AAE0GCM1-F1
#
_entry.id   AF-A0AAE0GCM1-F1
#
_cell.length_a   1.000
_cell.length_b   1.000
_cell.length_c   1.000
_cell.angle_alpha   90.00
_cell.angle_beta   90.00
_cell.angle_gamma   90.00
#
_symmetry.space_group_name_H-M   'P 1'
#
loop_
_entity.id
_entity.type
_entity.pdbx_description
1 polymer ?
#
loop_
_entity_poly.entity_id
_entity_poly.type
_entity_poly.pdbx_seq_one_letter_code
_entity_poly.pdbx_strand_id
1 'polypeptide(L)'
;IVETSSLDVILRIVETSALVTHWVGECKGKALEERLRRAQGDAEESHTALVKCRSECAKAVSAKEVEVKQRLMQLETSTSSWPSHIRQRTEEAEADLAKAQDELVEIRTAMQKEQARLHARVVQLEEQLVDREEERTKAMAENRRQIGDLEGALQIMNEARVALQEERDNLQEEIELEHSKPRVESTDRSSMEGVDVLYLKNVVIKFLEEQATTAGMALLPVIATLLQFTPEEFKRTQTAMELLKPPATASGAGGWGSSFGL
;
A
#
# COMPACT_ATOMS: atom_id res chain seq x y z
N ILE A 1 -44.98 160.27 -29.78
CA ILE A 1 -44.30 159.80 -31.02
C ILE A 1 -43.11 160.73 -31.19
N VAL A 2 -41.84 160.37 -31.28
CA VAL A 2 -41.03 159.14 -31.29
C VAL A 2 -39.60 159.67 -30.92
N GLU A 3 -38.65 158.77 -30.61
CA GLU A 3 -37.20 159.07 -30.56
C GLU A 3 -36.62 159.69 -29.28
N THR A 4 -36.92 159.11 -28.11
CA THR A 4 -35.85 158.87 -27.12
C THR A 4 -35.23 157.49 -27.39
N SER A 5 -34.62 157.45 -28.57
CA SER A 5 -33.46 156.71 -29.03
C SER A 5 -33.11 155.42 -28.29
N SER A 6 -33.66 154.32 -28.83
CA SER A 6 -33.03 153.01 -29.13
C SER A 6 -31.67 152.67 -28.49
N LEU A 7 -30.71 153.60 -28.47
CA LEU A 7 -29.42 153.47 -27.80
C LEU A 7 -29.53 153.14 -26.31
N ASP A 8 -30.45 153.73 -25.55
CA ASP A 8 -30.56 153.49 -24.10
C ASP A 8 -31.16 152.11 -23.77
N VAL A 9 -32.06 151.64 -24.65
CA VAL A 9 -32.61 150.27 -24.62
C VAL A 9 -31.54 149.27 -25.07
N ILE A 10 -30.76 149.58 -26.11
CA ILE A 10 -29.64 148.74 -26.55
C ILE A 10 -28.56 148.68 -25.47
N LEU A 11 -28.24 149.78 -24.78
CA LEU A 11 -27.26 149.79 -23.69
C LEU A 11 -27.72 148.89 -22.53
N ARG A 12 -28.98 149.00 -22.11
CA ARG A 12 -29.57 148.11 -21.09
C ARG A 12 -29.62 146.66 -21.54
N ILE A 13 -29.90 146.37 -22.81
CA ILE A 13 -29.86 145.00 -23.36
C ILE A 13 -28.42 144.47 -23.36
N VAL A 14 -27.42 145.29 -23.70
CA VAL A 14 -26.01 144.90 -23.67
C VAL A 14 -25.51 144.70 -22.24
N GLU A 15 -25.87 145.57 -21.29
CA GLU A 15 -25.54 145.43 -19.86
C GLU A 15 -26.22 144.21 -19.23
N THR A 16 -27.51 143.98 -19.53
CA THR A 16 -28.22 142.78 -19.06
C THR A 16 -27.69 141.52 -19.72
N SER A 17 -27.28 141.55 -21.00
CA SER A 17 -26.60 140.45 -21.67
C SER A 17 -25.23 140.16 -21.06
N ALA A 18 -24.46 141.19 -20.68
CA ALA A 18 -23.19 141.06 -19.97
C ALA A 18 -23.39 140.46 -18.56
N LEU A 19 -24.42 140.87 -17.83
CA LEU A 19 -24.77 140.32 -16.51
C LEU A 19 -25.27 138.87 -16.61
N VAL A 20 -26.09 138.55 -17.61
CA VAL A 20 -26.58 137.18 -17.85
C VAL A 20 -25.44 136.27 -18.27
N THR A 21 -24.51 136.72 -19.13
CA THR A 21 -23.33 135.92 -19.51
C THR A 21 -22.38 135.72 -18.34
N HIS A 22 -22.17 136.74 -17.50
CA HIS A 22 -21.41 136.60 -16.25
C HIS A 22 -22.07 135.61 -15.28
N TRP A 23 -23.38 135.76 -15.03
CA TRP A 23 -24.13 134.87 -14.12
C TRP A 23 -24.20 133.43 -14.63
N VAL A 24 -24.42 133.21 -15.94
CA VAL A 24 -24.35 131.88 -16.56
C VAL A 24 -22.93 131.30 -16.47
N GLY A 25 -21.89 132.13 -16.61
CA GLY A 25 -20.51 131.73 -16.40
C GLY A 25 -20.24 131.30 -14.95
N GLU A 26 -20.74 132.05 -13.99
CA GLU A 26 -20.60 131.77 -12.56
C GLU A 26 -21.36 130.51 -12.12
N CYS A 27 -22.60 130.32 -12.61
CA CYS A 27 -23.39 129.11 -12.40
C CYS A 27 -22.72 127.88 -13.02
N LYS A 28 -22.17 128.01 -14.24
CA LYS A 28 -21.38 126.93 -14.88
C LYS A 28 -20.09 126.65 -14.12
N GLY A 29 -19.41 127.68 -13.62
CA GLY A 29 -18.23 127.55 -12.75
C GLY A 29 -18.54 126.76 -11.49
N LYS A 30 -19.56 127.16 -10.73
CA LYS A 30 -20.01 126.45 -9.50
C LYS A 30 -20.47 125.02 -9.79
N ALA A 31 -21.17 124.79 -10.91
CA ALA A 31 -21.57 123.44 -11.30
C ALA A 31 -20.37 122.55 -11.69
N LEU A 32 -19.34 123.13 -12.32
CA LEU A 32 -18.09 122.43 -12.64
C LEU A 32 -17.25 122.17 -11.38
N GLU A 33 -17.16 123.13 -10.47
CA GLU A 33 -16.49 122.98 -9.17
C GLU A 33 -17.14 121.88 -8.33
N GLU A 34 -18.47 121.86 -8.24
CA GLU A 34 -19.18 120.81 -7.49
C GLU A 34 -19.04 119.43 -8.17
N ARG A 35 -18.99 119.38 -9.50
CA ARG A 35 -18.66 118.13 -10.24
C ARG A 35 -17.23 117.68 -9.99
N LEU A 36 -16.27 118.61 -9.95
CA LEU A 36 -14.88 118.33 -9.63
C LEU A 36 -14.74 117.82 -8.19
N ARG A 37 -15.42 118.46 -7.23
CA ARG A 37 -15.45 118.06 -5.82
C ARG A 37 -16.03 116.65 -5.64
N ARG A 38 -17.13 116.33 -6.34
CA ARG A 38 -17.70 114.97 -6.35
C ARG A 38 -16.75 113.95 -6.97
N ALA A 39 -16.18 114.26 -8.13
CA ALA A 39 -15.22 113.37 -8.79
C ALA A 39 -13.95 113.14 -7.94
N GLN A 40 -13.50 114.16 -7.19
CA GLN A 40 -12.42 114.03 -6.21
C GLN A 40 -12.82 113.12 -5.05
N GLY A 41 -14.02 113.31 -4.49
CA GLY A 41 -14.56 112.43 -3.44
C GLY A 41 -14.68 110.97 -3.90
N ASP A 42 -15.24 110.72 -5.08
CA ASP A 42 -15.38 109.38 -5.66
C ASP A 42 -14.00 108.74 -5.95
N ALA A 43 -13.01 109.54 -6.37
CA ALA A 43 -11.65 109.08 -6.60
C ALA A 43 -10.93 108.75 -5.27
N GLU A 44 -11.12 109.54 -4.23
CA GLU A 44 -10.60 109.27 -2.89
C GLU A 44 -11.24 108.02 -2.29
N GLU A 45 -12.57 107.88 -2.39
CA GLU A 45 -13.28 106.68 -1.95
C GLU A 45 -12.79 105.43 -2.70
N SER A 46 -12.67 105.52 -4.04
CA SER A 46 -12.10 104.44 -4.86
C SER A 46 -10.67 104.10 -4.47
N HIS A 47 -9.83 105.10 -4.20
CA HIS A 47 -8.46 104.90 -3.74
C HIS A 47 -8.42 104.19 -2.38
N THR A 48 -9.24 104.61 -1.41
CA THR A 48 -9.33 103.94 -0.11
C THR A 48 -9.82 102.50 -0.22
N ALA A 49 -10.80 102.23 -1.09
CA ALA A 49 -11.31 100.89 -1.37
C ALA A 49 -10.22 99.99 -2.00
N LEU A 50 -9.44 100.51 -2.96
CA LEU A 50 -8.33 99.80 -3.58
C LEU A 50 -7.21 99.49 -2.58
N VAL A 51 -6.85 100.45 -1.71
CA VAL A 51 -5.85 100.22 -0.64
C VAL A 51 -6.33 99.14 0.32
N LYS A 52 -7.60 99.17 0.73
CA LYS A 52 -8.20 98.14 1.59
C LYS A 52 -8.17 96.76 0.92
N CYS A 53 -8.65 96.66 -0.32
CA CYS A 53 -8.62 95.43 -1.11
C CYS A 53 -7.19 94.89 -1.27
N ARG A 54 -6.22 95.76 -1.58
CA ARG A 54 -4.80 95.38 -1.65
C ARG A 54 -4.27 94.83 -0.32
N SER A 55 -4.65 95.43 0.81
CA SER A 55 -4.26 94.96 2.15
C SER A 55 -4.88 93.61 2.49
N GLU A 56 -6.14 93.37 2.09
CA GLU A 56 -6.84 92.10 2.29
C GLU A 56 -6.25 90.99 1.41
N CYS A 57 -5.95 91.29 0.14
CA CYS A 57 -5.22 90.40 -0.75
C CYS A 57 -3.84 90.04 -0.18
N ALA A 58 -3.09 91.02 0.33
CA ALA A 58 -1.79 90.76 0.96
C ALA A 58 -1.92 89.84 2.18
N LYS A 59 -2.94 90.04 3.03
CA LYS A 59 -3.24 89.17 4.16
C LYS A 59 -3.58 87.75 3.69
N ALA A 60 -4.46 87.60 2.70
CA ALA A 60 -4.85 86.30 2.16
C ALA A 60 -3.67 85.54 1.56
N VAL A 61 -2.78 86.23 0.82
CA VAL A 61 -1.55 85.65 0.29
C VAL A 61 -0.63 85.19 1.41
N SER A 62 -0.39 86.02 2.43
CA SER A 62 0.45 85.62 3.56
C SER A 62 -0.12 84.43 4.35
N ALA A 63 -1.44 84.37 4.52
CA ALA A 63 -2.10 83.25 5.18
C ALA A 63 -1.95 81.95 4.37
N LYS A 64 -2.10 82.03 3.04
CA LYS A 64 -1.89 80.87 2.16
C LYS A 64 -0.43 80.46 2.07
N GLU A 65 0.51 81.40 2.13
CA GLU A 65 1.94 81.09 2.18
C GLU A 65 2.29 80.30 3.44
N VAL A 66 1.76 80.68 4.60
CA VAL A 66 1.93 79.94 5.86
C VAL A 66 1.30 78.55 5.77
N GLU A 67 0.09 78.43 5.23
CA GLU A 67 -0.59 77.13 5.04
C GLU A 67 0.23 76.18 4.15
N VAL A 68 0.77 76.69 3.03
CA VAL A 68 1.61 75.90 2.11
C VAL A 68 2.91 75.47 2.80
N LYS A 69 3.57 76.38 3.54
CA LYS A 69 4.78 76.04 4.31
C LYS A 69 4.51 74.95 5.34
N GLN A 70 3.38 75.02 6.05
CA GLN A 70 3.01 73.99 7.02
C GLN A 70 2.77 72.63 6.35
N ARG A 71 2.08 72.60 5.21
CA ARG A 71 1.86 71.36 4.44
C ARG A 71 3.17 70.79 3.89
N LEU A 72 4.08 71.63 3.41
CA LEU A 72 5.41 71.19 2.96
C LEU A 72 6.19 70.56 4.11
N MET A 73 6.18 71.18 5.30
CA MET A 73 6.84 70.61 6.48
C MET A 73 6.22 69.26 6.92
N GLN A 74 4.90 69.12 6.83
CA GLN A 74 4.21 67.84 7.10
C GLN A 74 4.58 66.76 6.06
N LEU A 75 4.70 67.13 4.80
CA LEU A 75 5.13 66.22 3.74
C LEU A 75 6.59 65.84 3.92
N GLU A 76 7.50 66.78 4.19
CA GLU A 76 8.91 66.51 4.45
C GLU A 76 9.09 65.57 5.64
N THR A 77 8.40 65.82 6.75
CA THR A 77 8.45 64.93 7.92
C THR A 77 7.93 63.53 7.60
N SER A 78 6.80 63.43 6.88
CA SER A 78 6.25 62.14 6.45
C SER A 78 7.20 61.39 5.52
N THR A 79 7.69 62.06 4.48
CA THR A 79 8.59 61.49 3.46
C THR A 79 9.96 61.14 4.03
N SER A 80 10.47 61.87 5.03
CA SER A 80 11.76 61.57 5.65
C SER A 80 11.80 60.21 6.35
N SER A 81 10.65 59.71 6.81
CA SER A 81 10.53 58.40 7.46
C SER A 81 10.48 57.23 6.46
N TRP A 82 10.00 57.47 5.24
CA TRP A 82 9.77 56.41 4.25
C TRP A 82 11.02 55.63 3.88
N PRO A 83 12.20 56.26 3.64
CA PRO A 83 13.42 55.51 3.37
C PRO A 83 13.78 54.52 4.50
N SER A 84 13.52 54.88 5.76
CA SER A 84 13.78 53.98 6.89
C SER A 84 12.81 52.80 6.90
N HIS A 85 11.52 53.05 6.69
CA HIS A 85 10.52 51.99 6.63
C HIS A 85 10.72 51.06 5.44
N ILE A 86 11.10 51.60 4.27
CA ILE A 86 11.42 50.80 3.09
C ILE A 86 12.64 49.94 3.37
N ARG A 87 13.73 50.51 3.91
CA ARG A 87 14.93 49.74 4.29
C ARG A 87 14.62 48.62 5.28
N GLN A 88 13.87 48.92 6.33
CA GLN A 88 13.48 47.91 7.31
C GLN A 88 12.69 46.78 6.65
N ARG A 89 11.68 47.10 5.82
CA ARG A 89 10.89 46.09 5.13
C ARG A 89 11.70 45.29 4.11
N THR A 90 12.67 45.90 3.43
CA THR A 90 13.57 45.17 2.53
C THR A 90 14.49 44.24 3.31
N GLU A 91 15.04 44.67 4.44
CA GLU A 91 15.88 43.83 5.31
C GLU A 91 15.09 42.66 5.90
N GLU A 92 13.85 42.89 6.35
CA GLU A 92 12.94 41.84 6.81
C GLU A 92 12.64 40.82 5.69
N ALA A 93 12.31 41.31 4.49
CA ALA A 93 12.04 40.45 3.34
C ALA A 93 13.29 39.66 2.87
N GLU A 94 14.48 40.28 2.92
CA GLU A 94 15.75 39.62 2.60
C GLU A 94 16.08 38.55 3.64
N ALA A 95 15.85 38.81 4.93
CA ALA A 95 16.06 37.83 5.99
C ALA A 95 15.11 36.63 5.86
N ASP A 96 13.84 36.87 5.53
CA ASP A 96 12.86 35.79 5.32
C ASP A 96 13.15 35.01 4.04
N LEU A 97 13.62 35.67 2.97
CA LEU A 97 14.10 34.99 1.77
C LEU A 97 15.31 34.09 2.07
N ALA A 98 16.27 34.56 2.87
CA ALA A 98 17.42 33.78 3.27
C ALA A 98 17.02 32.52 4.06
N LYS A 99 16.11 32.65 5.04
CA LYS A 99 15.58 31.50 5.79
C LYS A 99 14.90 30.48 4.87
N ALA A 100 14.05 30.95 3.96
CA ALA A 100 13.37 30.06 3.01
C ALA A 100 14.36 29.35 2.07
N GLN A 101 15.45 30.01 1.68
CA GLN A 101 16.52 29.38 0.89
C GLN A 101 17.25 28.29 1.68
N ASP A 102 17.55 28.53 2.95
CA ASP A 102 18.18 27.53 3.83
C ASP A 102 17.28 26.30 4.01
N GLU A 103 15.97 26.49 4.26
CA GLU A 103 14.99 25.41 4.35
C GLU A 103 14.92 24.58 3.05
N LEU A 104 14.94 25.24 1.89
CA LEU A 104 14.95 24.55 0.60
C LEU A 104 16.23 23.73 0.39
N VAL A 105 17.38 24.22 0.85
CA VAL A 105 18.65 23.47 0.81
C VAL A 105 18.56 22.26 1.73
N GLU A 106 18.05 22.42 2.95
CA GLU A 106 17.88 21.32 3.90
C GLU A 106 16.96 20.23 3.32
N ILE A 107 15.78 20.61 2.81
CA ILE A 107 14.83 19.67 2.17
C ILE A 107 15.48 18.95 0.99
N ARG A 108 16.21 19.68 0.14
CA ARG A 108 16.91 19.09 -1.02
C ARG A 108 17.94 18.04 -0.56
N THR A 109 18.74 18.34 0.44
CA THR A 109 19.76 17.42 0.95
C THR A 109 19.13 16.19 1.62
N ALA A 110 18.04 16.36 2.37
CA ALA A 110 17.28 15.27 2.98
C ALA A 110 16.69 14.34 1.90
N MET A 111 16.10 14.92 0.84
CA MET A 111 15.56 14.17 -0.29
C MET A 111 16.65 13.40 -1.03
N GLN A 112 17.81 14.00 -1.29
CA GLN A 112 18.95 13.32 -1.92
C GLN A 112 19.45 12.16 -1.08
N LYS A 113 19.51 12.32 0.24
CA LYS A 113 19.91 11.25 1.17
C LYS A 113 18.93 10.08 1.13
N GLU A 114 17.63 10.35 1.12
CA GLU A 114 16.62 9.29 1.04
C GLU A 114 16.62 8.61 -0.33
N GLN A 115 16.82 9.37 -1.42
CA GLN A 115 16.97 8.80 -2.76
C GLN A 115 18.19 7.87 -2.83
N ALA A 116 19.34 8.27 -2.25
CA ALA A 116 20.52 7.42 -2.18
C ALA A 116 20.28 6.16 -1.34
N ARG A 117 19.56 6.28 -0.21
CA ARG A 117 19.19 5.15 0.63
C ARG A 117 18.29 4.15 -0.11
N LEU A 118 17.26 4.64 -0.80
CA LEU A 118 16.37 3.79 -1.59
C LEU A 118 17.11 3.12 -2.74
N HIS A 119 17.99 3.85 -3.43
CA HIS A 119 18.80 3.28 -4.49
C HIS A 119 19.72 2.15 -3.98
N ALA A 120 20.39 2.36 -2.84
CA ALA A 120 21.17 1.31 -2.20
C ALA A 120 20.32 0.09 -1.81
N ARG A 121 19.07 0.30 -1.37
CA ARG A 121 18.15 -0.80 -1.06
C ARG A 121 17.71 -1.56 -2.30
N VAL A 122 17.47 -0.89 -3.41
CA VAL A 122 17.14 -1.54 -4.69
C VAL A 122 18.29 -2.41 -5.15
N VAL A 123 19.52 -1.88 -5.17
CA VAL A 123 20.72 -2.65 -5.55
C VAL A 123 20.89 -3.89 -4.66
N GLN A 124 20.70 -3.75 -3.35
CA GLN A 124 20.77 -4.89 -2.42
C GLN A 124 19.69 -5.95 -2.71
N LEU A 125 18.47 -5.54 -3.04
CA LEU A 125 17.39 -6.48 -3.37
C LEU A 125 17.61 -7.17 -4.71
N GLU A 126 18.15 -6.46 -5.70
CA GLU A 126 18.53 -7.03 -6.99
C GLU A 126 19.60 -8.12 -6.82
N GLU A 127 20.64 -7.87 -6.01
CA GLU A 127 21.66 -8.86 -5.67
C GLU A 127 21.05 -10.11 -5.01
N GLN A 128 20.19 -9.92 -4.01
CA GLN A 128 19.49 -11.04 -3.35
C GLN A 128 18.58 -11.84 -4.29
N LEU A 129 18.00 -11.20 -5.30
CA LEU A 129 17.18 -11.88 -6.31
C LEU A 129 18.06 -12.73 -7.22
N VAL A 130 19.21 -12.21 -7.66
CA VAL A 130 20.17 -12.97 -8.48
C VAL A 130 20.65 -14.20 -7.73
N ASP A 131 21.07 -14.06 -6.46
CA ASP A 131 21.52 -15.19 -5.64
C ASP A 131 20.42 -16.26 -5.49
N ARG A 132 19.18 -15.83 -5.23
CA ARG A 132 18.03 -16.76 -5.14
C ARG A 132 17.70 -17.44 -6.45
N GLU A 133 17.83 -16.73 -7.57
CA GLU A 133 17.64 -17.33 -8.89
C GLU A 133 18.71 -18.38 -9.17
N GLU A 134 19.97 -18.09 -8.83
CA GLU A 134 21.05 -19.08 -8.93
C GLU A 134 20.79 -20.32 -8.06
N GLU A 135 20.42 -20.15 -6.79
CA GLU A 135 20.07 -21.26 -5.91
C GLU A 135 18.92 -22.10 -6.48
N ARG A 136 17.88 -21.44 -6.99
CA ARG A 136 16.73 -22.11 -7.62
C ARG A 136 17.15 -22.90 -8.86
N THR A 137 18.02 -22.36 -9.70
CA THR A 137 18.51 -23.08 -10.89
C THR A 137 19.38 -24.27 -10.51
N LYS A 138 20.25 -24.15 -9.50
CA LYS A 138 21.05 -25.26 -8.96
C LYS A 138 20.16 -26.37 -8.40
N ALA A 139 19.15 -26.01 -7.59
CA ALA A 139 18.18 -26.96 -7.05
C ALA A 139 17.35 -27.66 -8.14
N MET A 140 16.92 -26.92 -9.17
CA MET A 140 16.21 -27.48 -10.32
C MET A 140 17.08 -28.44 -11.14
N ALA A 141 18.36 -28.12 -11.33
CA ALA A 141 19.30 -28.99 -12.03
C ALA A 141 19.55 -30.28 -11.25
N GLU A 142 19.70 -30.19 -9.93
CA GLU A 142 19.86 -31.36 -9.06
C GLU A 142 18.61 -32.25 -9.06
N ASN A 143 17.42 -31.67 -8.94
CA ASN A 143 16.16 -32.41 -9.01
C ASN A 143 15.99 -33.12 -10.38
N ARG A 144 16.37 -32.46 -11.49
CA ARG A 144 16.38 -33.10 -12.82
C ARG A 144 17.31 -34.31 -12.90
N ARG A 145 18.48 -34.26 -12.25
CA ARG A 145 19.39 -35.42 -12.19
C ARG A 145 18.76 -36.56 -11.41
N GLN A 146 18.22 -36.28 -10.22
CA GLN A 146 17.55 -37.29 -9.39
C GLN A 146 16.37 -37.96 -10.10
N ILE A 147 15.55 -37.17 -10.83
CA ILE A 147 14.48 -37.72 -11.67
C ILE A 147 15.04 -38.67 -12.72
N GLY A 148 16.11 -38.26 -13.44
CA GLY A 148 16.76 -39.12 -14.44
C GLY A 148 17.33 -40.41 -13.87
N ASP A 149 17.94 -40.36 -12.68
CA ASP A 149 18.47 -41.54 -12.00
C ASP A 149 17.34 -42.51 -11.59
N LEU A 150 16.23 -41.98 -11.09
CA LEU A 150 15.04 -42.77 -10.74
C LEU A 150 14.36 -43.37 -11.97
N GLU A 151 14.25 -42.62 -13.06
CA GLU A 151 13.72 -43.11 -14.35
C GLU A 151 14.60 -44.24 -14.90
N GLY A 152 15.93 -44.10 -14.82
CA GLY A 152 16.86 -45.16 -15.19
C GLY A 152 16.72 -46.42 -14.34
N ALA A 153 16.58 -46.28 -13.02
CA ALA A 153 16.36 -47.41 -12.12
C ALA A 153 15.02 -48.11 -12.40
N LEU A 154 13.95 -47.35 -12.69
CA LEU A 154 12.66 -47.90 -13.09
C LEU A 154 12.74 -48.68 -14.40
N GLN A 155 13.50 -48.16 -15.38
CA GLN A 155 13.73 -48.85 -16.66
C GLN A 155 14.42 -50.20 -16.44
N ILE A 156 15.51 -50.22 -15.66
CA ILE A 156 16.25 -51.46 -15.34
C ILE A 156 15.33 -52.47 -14.62
N MET A 157 14.55 -52.04 -13.63
CA MET A 157 13.60 -52.92 -12.96
C MET A 157 12.54 -53.47 -13.92
N ASN A 158 12.04 -52.64 -14.84
CA ASN A 158 11.01 -53.09 -15.79
C ASN A 158 11.58 -54.10 -16.79
N GLU A 159 12.81 -53.91 -17.27
CA GLU A 159 13.51 -54.89 -18.11
C GLU A 159 13.72 -56.21 -17.36
N ALA A 160 14.19 -56.16 -16.11
CA ALA A 160 14.34 -57.35 -15.27
C ALA A 160 13.00 -58.06 -15.01
N ARG A 161 11.92 -57.30 -14.81
CA ARG A 161 10.56 -57.85 -14.64
C ARG A 161 10.10 -58.59 -15.88
N VAL A 162 10.35 -58.05 -17.08
CA VAL A 162 10.01 -58.71 -18.34
C VAL A 162 10.82 -59.99 -18.51
N ALA A 163 12.14 -59.96 -18.29
CA ALA A 163 12.99 -61.14 -18.39
C ALA A 163 12.56 -62.26 -17.42
N LEU A 164 12.24 -61.93 -16.16
CA LEU A 164 11.72 -62.89 -15.19
C LEU A 164 10.35 -63.45 -15.56
N GLN A 165 9.49 -62.64 -16.20
CA GLN A 165 8.21 -63.11 -16.70
C GLN A 165 8.41 -64.12 -17.83
N GLU A 166 9.30 -63.84 -18.78
CA GLU A 166 9.65 -64.76 -19.86
C GLU A 166 10.24 -66.08 -19.32
N GLU A 167 11.12 -66.02 -18.33
CA GLU A 167 11.66 -67.22 -17.67
C GLU A 167 10.54 -68.04 -17.00
N ARG A 168 9.60 -67.38 -16.31
CA ARG A 168 8.46 -68.05 -15.70
C ARG A 168 7.57 -68.71 -16.76
N ASP A 169 7.27 -68.02 -17.86
CA ASP A 169 6.44 -68.54 -18.94
C ASP A 169 7.11 -69.77 -19.60
N ASN A 170 8.42 -69.72 -19.84
CA ASN A 170 9.21 -70.85 -20.34
C ASN A 170 9.19 -72.05 -19.37
N LEU A 171 9.36 -71.80 -18.06
CA LEU A 171 9.29 -72.86 -17.04
C LEU A 171 7.88 -73.46 -16.95
N GLN A 172 6.83 -72.66 -17.10
CA GLN A 172 5.46 -73.16 -17.15
C GLN A 172 5.25 -74.08 -18.37
N GLU A 173 5.74 -73.69 -19.55
CA GLU A 173 5.69 -74.53 -20.74
C GLU A 173 6.48 -75.85 -20.56
N GLU A 174 7.67 -75.80 -19.95
CA GLU A 174 8.46 -76.99 -19.64
C GLU A 174 7.72 -77.94 -18.69
N ILE A 175 7.09 -77.41 -17.64
CA ILE A 175 6.26 -78.18 -16.71
C ILE A 175 5.09 -78.83 -17.44
N GLU A 176 4.38 -78.10 -18.30
CA GLU A 176 3.26 -78.64 -19.09
C GLU A 176 3.73 -79.75 -20.06
N LEU A 177 4.91 -79.60 -20.66
CA LEU A 177 5.56 -80.62 -21.48
C LEU A 177 5.97 -81.86 -20.67
N GLU A 178 6.46 -81.70 -19.43
CA GLU A 178 6.74 -82.83 -18.55
C GLU A 178 5.47 -83.57 -18.11
N HIS A 179 4.38 -82.85 -17.83
CA HIS A 179 3.10 -83.46 -17.48
C HIS A 179 2.41 -84.16 -18.67
N SER A 180 2.71 -83.75 -19.90
CA SER A 180 2.20 -84.38 -21.12
C SER A 180 3.08 -85.52 -21.64
N LYS A 181 4.32 -85.67 -21.15
CA LYS A 181 5.11 -86.90 -21.37
C LYS A 181 4.41 -88.07 -20.66
N PRO A 182 4.13 -89.19 -21.34
CA PRO A 182 3.61 -90.36 -20.68
C PRO A 182 4.63 -90.83 -19.65
N ARG A 183 4.25 -90.76 -18.38
CA ARG A 183 4.99 -91.31 -17.23
C ARG A 183 5.05 -92.82 -17.42
N VAL A 184 6.06 -93.29 -18.15
CA VAL A 184 6.37 -94.71 -18.25
C VAL A 184 6.92 -95.13 -16.90
N GLU A 185 6.09 -95.95 -16.21
CA GLU A 185 6.42 -96.75 -15.02
C GLU A 185 6.63 -95.93 -13.74
N SER A 186 6.28 -96.34 -12.53
CA SER A 186 5.59 -97.45 -11.84
C SER A 186 5.67 -96.97 -10.36
N THR A 187 4.66 -96.99 -9.50
CA THR A 187 4.15 -98.08 -8.63
C THR A 187 3.33 -97.37 -7.54
N ASP A 188 2.30 -98.03 -7.02
CA ASP A 188 1.73 -97.85 -5.67
C ASP A 188 1.27 -96.46 -5.21
N ARG A 189 0.16 -95.97 -5.78
CA ARG A 189 -0.73 -95.03 -5.05
C ARG A 189 -2.22 -95.38 -5.09
N SER A 190 -2.57 -96.61 -5.46
CA SER A 190 -3.94 -97.12 -5.51
C SER A 190 -4.27 -98.00 -4.29
N SER A 191 -4.25 -97.42 -3.09
CA SER A 191 -4.69 -98.12 -1.85
C SER A 191 -5.54 -97.26 -0.90
N MET A 192 -6.15 -96.17 -1.41
CA MET A 192 -7.18 -95.42 -0.66
C MET A 192 -8.39 -95.05 -1.52
N GLU A 193 -8.56 -95.71 -2.66
CA GLU A 193 -9.71 -95.49 -3.54
C GLU A 193 -10.95 -96.17 -2.92
N GLY A 194 -11.84 -95.34 -2.36
CA GLY A 194 -13.06 -95.78 -1.67
C GLY A 194 -13.11 -95.51 -0.16
N VAL A 195 -12.03 -95.02 0.44
CA VAL A 195 -12.05 -94.56 1.85
C VAL A 195 -12.40 -93.08 1.89
N ASP A 196 -13.54 -92.74 2.48
CA ASP A 196 -13.89 -91.34 2.73
C ASP A 196 -12.87 -90.73 3.70
N VAL A 197 -11.98 -89.88 3.16
CA VAL A 197 -10.89 -89.24 3.90
C VAL A 197 -11.42 -88.37 5.04
N LEU A 198 -12.62 -87.80 4.92
CA LEU A 198 -13.27 -87.06 6.00
C LEU A 198 -13.73 -87.99 7.12
N TYR A 199 -14.27 -89.17 6.78
CA TYR A 199 -14.64 -90.18 7.78
C TYR A 199 -13.42 -90.73 8.50
N LEU A 200 -12.38 -91.13 7.77
CA LEU A 200 -11.14 -91.62 8.34
C LEU A 200 -10.48 -90.55 9.24
N LYS A 201 -10.45 -89.29 8.80
CA LYS A 201 -9.99 -88.17 9.63
C LYS A 201 -10.77 -88.07 10.94
N ASN A 202 -12.09 -88.15 10.90
CA ASN A 202 -12.92 -88.05 12.11
C ASN A 202 -12.74 -89.24 13.05
N VAL A 203 -12.55 -90.45 12.52
CA VAL A 203 -12.28 -91.66 13.33
C VAL A 203 -10.90 -91.58 13.99
N VAL A 204 -9.87 -91.15 13.25
CA VAL A 204 -8.51 -90.97 13.80
C VAL A 204 -8.46 -89.86 14.84
N ILE A 205 -9.16 -88.73 14.62
CA ILE A 205 -9.26 -87.66 15.61
C ILE A 205 -9.93 -88.18 16.90
N LYS A 206 -11.09 -88.85 16.80
CA LYS A 206 -11.77 -89.42 17.99
C LYS A 206 -10.91 -90.44 18.72
N PHE A 207 -10.17 -91.26 17.98
CA PHE A 207 -9.24 -92.22 18.57
C PHE A 207 -8.09 -91.57 19.33
N LEU A 208 -7.52 -90.47 18.82
CA LEU A 208 -6.46 -89.71 19.52
C LEU A 208 -7.00 -88.91 20.71
N GLU A 209 -8.22 -88.38 20.63
CA GLU A 209 -8.87 -87.69 21.75
C GLU A 209 -9.18 -88.65 22.91
N GLU A 210 -9.61 -89.87 22.60
CA GLU A 210 -10.03 -90.89 23.58
C GLU A 210 -8.93 -91.96 23.85
N GLN A 211 -7.68 -91.72 23.42
CA GLN A 211 -6.58 -92.69 23.46
C GLN A 211 -6.19 -93.18 24.87
N ALA A 212 -6.70 -92.55 25.93
CA ALA A 212 -6.46 -92.90 27.33
C ALA A 212 -7.69 -93.52 28.04
N THR A 213 -8.84 -93.64 27.36
CA THR A 213 -10.07 -94.24 27.90
C THR A 213 -10.39 -95.57 27.20
N THR A 214 -11.17 -96.41 27.87
CA THR A 214 -11.60 -97.72 27.34
C THR A 214 -12.35 -97.62 26.00
N ALA A 215 -12.85 -96.42 25.65
CA ALA A 215 -13.54 -96.10 24.41
C ALA A 215 -12.57 -96.04 23.19
N GLY A 216 -11.36 -95.50 23.35
CA GLY A 216 -10.36 -95.46 22.27
C GLY A 216 -9.94 -96.85 21.78
N MET A 217 -9.86 -97.83 22.68
CA MET A 217 -9.57 -99.23 22.34
C MET A 217 -10.68 -99.87 21.46
N ALA A 218 -11.92 -99.37 21.53
CA ALA A 218 -13.01 -99.86 20.69
C ALA A 218 -12.96 -99.31 19.26
N LEU A 219 -12.25 -98.20 19.03
CA LEU A 219 -12.07 -97.57 17.71
C LEU A 219 -10.85 -98.12 16.94
N LEU A 220 -9.89 -98.76 17.63
CA LEU A 220 -8.70 -99.34 17.02
C LEU A 220 -9.02 -100.39 15.92
N PRO A 221 -9.99 -101.32 16.09
CA PRO A 221 -10.37 -102.25 15.03
C PRO A 221 -10.91 -101.56 13.77
N VAL A 222 -11.60 -100.43 13.91
CA VAL A 222 -12.15 -99.66 12.79
C VAL A 222 -11.05 -98.94 12.03
N ILE A 223 -10.08 -98.34 12.72
CA ILE A 223 -8.90 -97.73 12.09
C ILE A 223 -8.08 -98.79 11.36
N ALA A 224 -7.89 -99.95 11.99
CA ALA A 224 -7.16 -101.06 11.41
C ALA A 224 -7.83 -101.59 10.12
N THR A 225 -9.16 -101.59 10.04
CA THR A 225 -9.87 -101.98 8.81
C THR A 225 -9.81 -100.91 7.74
N LEU A 226 -9.98 -99.62 8.10
CA LEU A 226 -9.93 -98.52 7.13
C LEU A 226 -8.52 -98.32 6.54
N LEU A 227 -7.48 -98.52 7.35
CA LEU A 227 -6.08 -98.41 6.95
C LEU A 227 -5.45 -99.75 6.53
N GLN A 228 -6.25 -100.82 6.50
CA GLN A 228 -5.83 -102.18 6.11
C GLN A 228 -4.58 -102.67 6.87
N PHE A 229 -4.56 -102.50 8.19
CA PHE A 229 -3.45 -102.96 9.04
C PHE A 229 -3.22 -104.46 8.86
N THR A 230 -1.95 -104.84 8.80
CA THR A 230 -1.55 -106.23 8.95
C THR A 230 -1.78 -106.70 10.41
N PRO A 231 -1.95 -108.01 10.66
CA PRO A 231 -2.15 -108.53 12.01
C PRO A 231 -1.00 -108.21 12.97
N GLU A 232 0.20 -108.00 12.44
CA GLU A 232 1.39 -107.60 13.21
C GLU A 232 1.33 -106.13 13.62
N GLU A 233 0.91 -105.24 12.71
CA GLU A 233 0.75 -103.81 12.98
C GLU A 233 -0.36 -103.56 14.01
N PHE A 234 -1.47 -104.30 13.90
CA PHE A 234 -2.56 -104.26 14.87
C PHE A 234 -2.09 -104.66 16.28
N LYS A 235 -1.31 -105.75 16.40
CA LYS A 235 -0.77 -106.18 17.69
C LYS A 235 0.21 -105.16 18.28
N ARG A 236 1.11 -104.59 17.47
CA ARG A 236 2.07 -103.57 17.94
C ARG A 236 1.35 -102.32 18.46
N THR A 237 0.31 -101.86 17.77
CA THR A 237 -0.48 -100.70 18.21
C THR A 237 -1.29 -100.98 19.46
N GLN A 238 -1.90 -102.17 19.57
CA GLN A 238 -2.59 -102.59 20.80
C GLN A 238 -1.65 -102.63 22.01
N THR A 239 -0.48 -103.24 21.88
CA THR A 239 0.51 -103.31 22.96
C THR A 239 1.05 -101.93 23.33
N ALA A 240 1.29 -101.06 22.34
CA ALA A 240 1.71 -99.68 22.58
C ALA A 240 0.64 -98.88 23.36
N MET A 241 -0.64 -99.08 23.07
CA MET A 241 -1.73 -98.45 23.81
C MET A 241 -1.87 -98.96 25.24
N GLU A 242 -1.69 -100.26 25.47
CA GLU A 242 -1.69 -100.82 26.83
C GLU A 242 -0.52 -100.28 27.68
N LEU A 243 0.64 -100.05 27.05
CA LEU A 243 1.81 -99.42 27.67
C LEU A 243 1.62 -97.92 27.97
N LEU A 244 0.79 -97.23 27.19
CA LEU A 244 0.50 -95.79 27.36
C LEU A 244 -0.52 -95.49 28.45
N LYS A 245 -1.11 -96.50 29.10
CA LYS A 245 -2.09 -96.32 30.18
C LYS A 245 -1.38 -95.92 31.49
N PRO A 246 -1.57 -94.71 32.03
CA PRO A 246 -0.90 -94.28 33.26
C PRO A 246 -1.49 -94.97 34.52
N PRO A 247 -0.69 -95.20 35.59
CA PRO A 247 -1.20 -95.69 36.87
C PRO A 247 -2.07 -94.61 37.55
N ALA A 248 -3.13 -95.04 38.24
CA ALA A 248 -4.16 -94.17 38.77
C ALA A 248 -3.68 -93.21 39.89
N THR A 249 -4.19 -91.97 39.81
CA THR A 249 -4.38 -90.92 40.85
C THR A 249 -3.18 -90.19 41.47
N ALA A 250 -3.12 -88.86 41.30
CA ALA A 250 -3.33 -87.87 42.38
C ALA A 250 -3.40 -86.42 41.85
N SER A 251 -4.36 -85.68 42.40
CA SER A 251 -4.77 -84.30 42.13
C SER A 251 -3.77 -83.25 42.67
N GLY A 252 -3.62 -82.10 42.01
CA GLY A 252 -2.90 -80.94 42.60
C GLY A 252 -2.58 -79.76 41.69
N ALA A 253 -3.48 -78.77 41.71
CA ALA A 253 -3.46 -77.40 41.19
C ALA A 253 -2.12 -76.62 41.05
N GLY A 254 -2.11 -75.66 40.11
CA GLY A 254 -1.27 -74.45 40.20
C GLY A 254 -0.98 -73.75 38.87
N GLY A 255 -1.85 -72.84 38.44
CA GLY A 255 -1.65 -72.01 37.26
C GLY A 255 -0.84 -70.74 37.53
N TRP A 256 0.10 -70.42 36.62
CA TRP A 256 0.77 -69.12 36.49
C TRP A 256 0.66 -68.64 35.05
N GLY A 257 -0.14 -67.59 34.84
CA GLY A 257 -0.23 -66.85 33.58
C GLY A 257 0.38 -65.46 33.77
N SER A 258 1.54 -65.24 33.18
CA SER A 258 2.12 -63.92 32.90
C SER A 258 1.76 -63.49 31.47
N SER A 259 2.00 -62.20 31.17
CA SER A 259 1.95 -61.50 29.87
C SER A 259 0.62 -60.79 29.54
N PHE A 260 0.56 -59.56 28.99
CA PHE A 260 1.51 -58.65 28.34
C PHE A 260 1.04 -57.19 28.59
N GLY A 261 1.97 -56.25 28.73
CA GLY A 261 1.71 -54.80 28.69
C GLY A 261 2.26 -54.20 27.39
N LEU A 262 1.44 -53.36 26.74
CA LEU A 262 1.77 -52.48 25.61
C LEU A 262 2.73 -51.37 26.02
#